data_AF-A0A3Q0KUN2-F1
#
_entry.id   AF-A0A3Q0KUN2-F1
#
_cell.length_a   1.000
_cell.length_b   1.000
_cell.length_c   1.000
_cell.angle_alpha   90.00
_cell.angle_beta   90.00
_cell.angle_gamma   90.00
#
_symmetry.space_group_name_H-M   'P 1'
#
loop_
_entity.id
_entity.type
_entity.pdbx_description
1 polymer ?
#
loop_
_entity_poly.entity_id
_entity_poly.type
_entity_poly.pdbx_seq_one_letter_code
_entity_poly.pdbx_strand_id
1 'polypeptide(L)'
;MNLMTSTSLSIRDADRILNDFRVLFPDLPTSIRSLLRTCTSVHPKFISSGVYYHLGLKTNLLRCVERWLCNCDVDTLELYINIDGLSTSRSSSQHLWPVLGWIVASRFSGVFMIGIYEGNTKPAQFNEISAETVSEIKEMTDMGPLSVKFNKYIAIKLTEVICDAPARSDVRYTVNHNGKAGCDRCVVNGRRLDGKMIFPNGEYTLRTDHSFRYQTQYIHHEGHSIFESLPIDMISTFPLDPMHMVYLGVTKELVTPWIE
;
A
#
# COMPACT_ATOMS: atom_id res chain seq x y z
N MET A 1 -2.30 28.28 10.43
CA MET A 1 -1.30 27.45 9.73
C MET A 1 -1.69 27.42 8.26
N ASN A 2 -1.09 28.26 7.42
CA ASN A 2 -1.31 28.15 5.96
C ASN A 2 -0.54 26.92 5.50
N LEU A 3 -1.25 25.81 5.24
CA LEU A 3 -0.69 24.65 4.57
C LEU A 3 -0.12 25.13 3.23
N MET A 4 1.20 25.00 3.10
CA MET A 4 1.94 25.42 1.92
C MET A 4 1.31 24.81 0.67
N THR A 5 0.89 25.67 -0.26
CA THR A 5 0.36 25.29 -1.57
C THR A 5 1.42 25.27 -2.67
N SER A 6 2.72 25.42 -2.35
CA SER A 6 3.79 25.34 -3.36
C SER A 6 4.45 23.96 -3.40
N THR A 7 4.47 23.40 -4.61
CA THR A 7 4.73 22.00 -4.98
C THR A 7 6.22 21.58 -4.97
N SER A 8 7.05 22.22 -4.17
CA SER A 8 8.43 21.78 -3.94
C SER A 8 8.91 22.33 -2.59
N LEU A 9 9.14 21.46 -1.61
CA LEU A 9 9.73 21.88 -0.35
C LEU A 9 11.21 22.20 -0.61
N SER A 10 11.58 23.49 -0.61
CA SER A 10 12.99 23.86 -0.75
C SER A 10 13.79 23.31 0.44
N ILE A 11 15.09 23.06 0.27
CA ILE A 11 15.97 22.65 1.39
C ILE A 11 15.85 23.63 2.55
N ARG A 12 15.70 24.94 2.26
CA ARG A 12 15.54 25.98 3.27
C ARG A 12 14.19 25.86 4.01
N ASP A 13 13.11 25.52 3.31
CA ASP A 13 11.81 25.30 3.94
C ASP A 13 11.81 23.99 4.74
N ALA A 14 12.45 22.95 4.23
CA ALA A 14 12.67 21.69 4.96
C ALA A 14 13.47 21.91 6.24
N ASP A 15 14.57 22.69 6.17
CA ASP A 15 15.37 23.08 7.32
C ASP A 15 14.55 23.91 8.32
N ARG A 16 13.65 24.78 7.84
CA ARG A 16 12.74 25.55 8.71
C ARG A 16 11.78 24.64 9.45
N ILE A 17 11.09 23.75 8.73
CA ILE A 17 10.18 22.76 9.32
C ILE A 17 10.94 21.87 10.32
N LEU A 18 12.15 21.45 9.98
CA LEU A 18 13.01 20.64 10.85
C LEU A 18 13.35 21.40 12.14
N ASN A 19 13.64 22.70 12.06
CA ASN A 19 13.87 23.53 13.24
C ASN A 19 12.60 23.70 14.09
N ASP A 20 11.41 23.75 13.49
CA ASP A 20 10.15 23.76 14.24
C ASP A 20 9.96 22.43 15.00
N PHE A 21 10.27 21.29 14.38
CA PHE A 21 10.23 19.98 15.04
C PHE A 21 11.29 19.83 16.14
N ARG A 22 12.43 20.52 16.05
CA ARG A 22 13.47 20.50 17.08
C ARG A 22 13.01 21.07 18.42
N VAL A 23 11.98 21.90 18.43
CA VAL A 23 11.33 22.34 19.68
C VAL A 23 10.77 21.13 20.46
N LEU A 24 10.24 20.13 19.76
CA LEU A 24 9.71 18.90 20.34
C LEU A 24 10.77 17.79 20.47
N PHE A 25 11.76 17.78 19.58
CA PHE A 25 12.82 16.77 19.51
C PHE A 25 14.21 17.44 19.35
N PRO A 26 14.82 17.92 20.45
CA PRO A 26 16.05 18.73 20.41
C PRO A 26 17.25 18.07 19.71
N ASP A 27 17.28 16.72 19.72
CA ASP A 27 18.33 15.89 19.13
C ASP A 27 18.27 15.81 17.59
N LEU A 28 17.20 16.32 16.95
CA LEU A 28 17.13 16.35 15.50
C LEU A 28 18.24 17.24 14.91
N PRO A 29 18.88 16.83 13.80
CA PRO A 29 19.86 17.65 13.09
C PRO A 29 19.29 19.00 12.66
N THR A 30 20.15 20.01 12.52
CA THR A 30 19.73 21.37 12.11
C THR A 30 19.41 21.50 10.63
N SER A 31 19.91 20.56 9.80
CA SER A 31 19.67 20.54 8.36
C SER A 31 19.14 19.19 7.91
N ILE A 32 18.17 19.22 7.00
CA ILE A 32 17.64 18.06 6.31
C ILE A 32 18.75 17.29 5.60
N ARG A 33 19.82 17.95 5.14
CA ARG A 33 20.98 17.28 4.53
C ARG A 33 21.68 16.35 5.52
N SER A 34 21.81 16.78 6.77
CA SER A 34 22.43 15.97 7.83
C SER A 34 21.52 14.81 8.22
N LEU A 35 20.21 15.03 8.25
CA LEU A 35 19.21 13.97 8.46
C LEU A 35 19.22 12.94 7.32
N LEU A 36 19.39 13.38 6.07
CA LEU A 36 19.45 12.48 4.92
C LEU A 36 20.78 11.72 4.84
N ARG A 37 21.87 12.27 5.38
CA ARG A 37 23.18 11.58 5.46
C ARG A 37 23.20 10.42 6.46
N THR A 38 22.25 10.35 7.38
CA THR A 38 22.29 9.38 8.51
C THR A 38 21.74 8.00 8.16
N CYS A 39 21.07 7.81 7.02
CA CYS A 39 20.43 6.55 6.67
C CYS A 39 21.25 5.74 5.67
N THR A 40 22.32 5.07 6.13
CA THR A 40 23.24 4.31 5.26
C THR A 40 23.09 2.79 5.36
N SER A 41 22.26 2.25 6.26
CA SER A 41 22.17 0.80 6.48
C SER A 41 21.24 0.06 5.53
N VAL A 42 20.36 0.77 4.80
CA VAL A 42 19.40 0.15 3.88
C VAL A 42 20.07 -0.01 2.51
N HIS A 43 20.21 -1.26 2.06
CA HIS A 43 20.77 -1.55 0.76
C HIS A 43 19.72 -1.37 -0.34
N PRO A 44 20.02 -0.64 -1.43
CA PRO A 44 19.09 -0.51 -2.54
C PRO A 44 18.94 -1.83 -3.31
N LYS A 45 17.71 -2.18 -3.66
CA LYS A 45 17.39 -3.27 -4.58
C LYS A 45 17.01 -2.67 -5.94
N PHE A 46 17.76 -3.02 -6.98
CA PHE A 46 17.48 -2.55 -8.34
C PHE A 46 16.41 -3.43 -8.98
N ILE A 47 15.29 -2.83 -9.39
CA ILE A 47 14.15 -3.51 -10.01
C ILE A 47 13.94 -2.87 -11.39
N SER A 48 14.39 -3.59 -12.43
CA SER A 48 14.43 -3.06 -13.80
C SER A 48 15.15 -1.70 -13.85
N SER A 49 14.48 -0.63 -14.29
CA SER A 49 15.02 0.73 -14.38
C SER A 49 14.87 1.57 -13.09
N GLY A 50 14.29 1.00 -12.02
CA GLY A 50 14.07 1.69 -10.76
C GLY A 50 14.83 1.08 -9.58
N VAL A 51 14.68 1.71 -8.42
CA VAL A 51 15.30 1.32 -7.16
C VAL A 51 14.24 1.18 -6.08
N TYR A 52 14.36 0.14 -5.27
CA TYR A 52 13.53 -0.11 -4.11
C TYR A 52 14.38 -0.09 -2.84
N TYR A 53 13.86 0.57 -1.80
CA TYR A 53 14.44 0.58 -0.47
C TYR A 53 13.45 -0.10 0.48
N HIS A 54 13.88 -1.19 1.09
CA HIS A 54 13.11 -1.86 2.12
C HIS A 54 13.52 -1.32 3.50
N LEU A 55 12.59 -0.65 4.19
CA LEU A 55 12.81 -0.10 5.53
C LEU A 55 12.50 -1.11 6.64
N GLY A 56 11.80 -2.21 6.32
CA GLY A 56 11.49 -3.31 7.23
C GLY A 56 10.12 -3.17 7.90
N LEU A 57 9.21 -4.11 7.66
CA LEU A 57 7.94 -4.21 8.38
C LEU A 57 8.20 -4.55 9.84
N LYS A 58 8.98 -5.60 10.12
CA LYS A 58 9.20 -6.10 11.48
C LYS A 58 9.84 -5.05 12.38
N THR A 59 10.85 -4.36 11.87
CA THR A 59 11.53 -3.26 12.57
C THR A 59 10.58 -2.10 12.89
N ASN A 60 9.73 -1.72 11.93
CA ASN A 60 8.75 -0.67 12.15
C ASN A 60 7.65 -1.09 13.13
N LEU A 61 7.17 -2.34 13.05
CA LEU A 61 6.21 -2.90 13.98
C LEU A 61 6.76 -2.88 15.40
N LEU A 62 7.96 -3.39 15.64
CA LEU A 62 8.61 -3.33 16.96
C LEU A 62 8.66 -1.90 17.49
N ARG A 63 9.11 -0.95 16.66
CA ARG A 63 9.20 0.47 17.05
C ARG A 63 7.84 1.08 17.41
N CYS A 64 6.80 0.80 16.63
CA CYS A 64 5.45 1.30 16.87
C CYS A 64 4.82 0.64 18.11
N VAL A 65 4.86 -0.68 18.16
CA VAL A 65 4.19 -1.49 19.16
C VAL A 65 4.84 -1.34 20.54
N GLU A 66 6.17 -1.35 20.64
CA GLU A 66 6.86 -1.15 21.92
C GLU A 66 6.55 0.21 22.55
N ARG A 67 6.35 1.25 21.72
CA ARG A 67 5.93 2.57 22.19
C ARG A 67 4.51 2.55 22.75
N TRP A 68 3.65 1.65 22.24
CA TRP A 68 2.24 1.57 22.61
C TRP A 68 1.95 0.58 23.74
N LEU A 69 2.75 -0.49 23.88
CA LEU A 69 2.58 -1.53 24.90
C LEU A 69 2.58 -1.00 26.34
N CYS A 70 3.20 0.16 26.59
CA CYS A 70 3.11 0.82 27.89
C CYS A 70 1.68 1.20 28.28
N ASN A 71 0.75 1.29 27.33
CA ASN A 71 -0.59 1.86 27.53
C ASN A 71 -1.74 0.89 27.22
N CYS A 72 -1.47 -0.27 26.64
CA CYS A 72 -2.50 -1.20 26.16
C CYS A 72 -2.04 -2.67 26.30
N ASP A 73 -3.01 -3.53 26.61
CA ASP A 73 -2.86 -4.98 26.55
C ASP A 73 -3.56 -5.46 25.28
N VAL A 74 -2.78 -5.97 24.33
CA VAL A 74 -3.26 -6.40 23.02
C VAL A 74 -2.48 -7.63 22.60
N ASP A 75 -3.20 -8.73 22.34
CA ASP A 75 -2.59 -10.00 21.92
C ASP A 75 -2.53 -10.15 20.41
N THR A 76 -3.36 -9.41 19.66
CA THR A 76 -3.42 -9.44 18.20
C THR A 76 -3.51 -8.04 17.63
N LEU A 77 -2.67 -7.73 16.64
CA LEU A 77 -2.72 -6.49 15.88
C LEU A 77 -3.17 -6.75 14.46
N GLU A 78 -4.14 -5.95 14.03
CA GLU A 78 -4.58 -5.92 12.65
C GLU A 78 -3.64 -5.02 11.84
N LEU A 79 -2.98 -5.64 10.86
CA LEU A 79 -2.11 -4.98 9.91
C LEU A 79 -2.86 -4.72 8.61
N TYR A 80 -2.82 -3.46 8.21
CA TYR A 80 -3.29 -2.98 6.94
C TYR A 80 -2.06 -2.59 6.12
N ILE A 81 -2.02 -2.99 4.84
CA ILE A 81 -0.99 -2.57 3.90
C ILE A 81 -1.62 -1.65 2.88
N ASN A 82 -0.94 -0.58 2.54
CA ASN A 82 -1.29 0.25 1.39
C ASN A 82 -0.15 0.26 0.37
N ILE A 83 -0.50 0.04 -0.89
CA ILE A 83 0.41 0.10 -2.04
C ILE A 83 -0.26 0.95 -3.10
N ASP A 84 0.29 2.12 -3.37
CA ASP A 84 -0.24 3.05 -4.36
C ASP A 84 0.87 3.84 -5.05
N GLY A 85 0.57 4.37 -6.22
CA GLY A 85 1.47 5.22 -7.00
C GLY A 85 1.33 6.69 -6.57
N LEU A 86 2.48 7.34 -6.35
CA LEU A 86 2.59 8.77 -6.12
C LEU A 86 3.43 9.40 -7.23
N SER A 87 2.93 10.47 -7.85
CA SER A 87 3.76 11.33 -8.71
C SER A 87 4.54 12.30 -7.83
N THR A 88 5.89 12.27 -7.89
CA THR A 88 6.74 13.19 -7.09
C THR A 88 6.63 14.64 -7.51
N SER A 89 6.45 14.89 -8.80
CA SER A 89 6.20 16.23 -9.32
C SER A 89 5.42 16.14 -10.63
N ARG A 90 4.72 17.22 -10.97
CA ARG A 90 4.04 17.34 -12.28
C ARG A 90 5.01 17.35 -13.47
N SER A 91 6.29 17.63 -13.22
CA SER A 91 7.33 17.82 -14.25
C SER A 91 8.30 16.65 -14.39
N SER A 92 8.39 15.77 -13.39
CA SER A 92 9.28 14.61 -13.43
C SER A 92 8.52 13.40 -13.94
N SER A 93 9.15 12.62 -14.82
CA SER A 93 8.71 11.27 -15.18
C SER A 93 8.90 10.24 -14.05
N GLN A 94 9.12 10.70 -12.81
CA GLN A 94 9.42 9.84 -11.68
C GLN A 94 8.14 9.38 -11.00
N HIS A 95 8.06 8.08 -10.78
CA HIS A 95 7.00 7.39 -10.08
C HIS A 95 7.53 6.89 -8.75
N LEU A 96 6.88 7.26 -7.66
CA LEU A 96 7.09 6.66 -6.35
C LEU A 96 5.99 5.66 -6.05
N TRP A 97 6.38 4.55 -5.45
CA TRP A 97 5.45 3.51 -5.00
C TRP A 97 5.81 3.14 -3.57
N PRO A 98 5.26 3.87 -2.57
CA PRO A 98 5.41 3.49 -1.18
C PRO A 98 4.64 2.19 -0.89
N VAL A 99 5.24 1.35 -0.06
CA VAL A 99 4.57 0.27 0.66
C VAL A 99 4.41 0.75 2.09
N LEU A 100 3.18 1.05 2.49
CA LEU A 100 2.85 1.56 3.80
C LEU A 100 2.21 0.47 4.66
N GLY A 101 2.56 0.45 5.94
CA GLY A 101 1.88 -0.34 6.95
C GLY A 101 1.03 0.57 7.83
N TRP A 102 -0.15 0.11 8.21
CA TRP A 102 -1.04 0.77 9.14
C TRP A 102 -1.51 -0.25 10.18
N ILE A 103 -1.23 0.02 11.45
CA ILE A 103 -1.80 -0.76 12.55
C ILE A 103 -3.08 -0.11 13.02
N VAL A 104 -4.14 -0.92 13.10
CA VAL A 104 -5.43 -0.54 13.66
C VAL A 104 -5.54 -1.14 15.06
N ALA A 105 -5.60 -0.27 16.08
CA ALA A 105 -5.92 -0.66 17.44
C ALA A 105 -6.83 0.40 18.09
N SER A 106 -7.65 -0.03 19.05
CA SER A 106 -8.72 0.77 19.67
C SER A 106 -8.27 2.10 20.28
N ARG A 107 -7.00 2.21 20.71
CA ARG A 107 -6.44 3.42 21.33
C ARG A 107 -5.30 4.06 20.54
N PHE A 108 -4.75 3.36 19.56
CA PHE A 108 -3.59 3.83 18.80
C PHE A 108 -3.65 3.30 17.38
N SER A 109 -3.53 4.22 16.43
CA SER A 109 -3.39 3.88 15.02
C SER A 109 -2.18 4.62 14.47
N GLY A 110 -1.32 3.93 13.72
CA GLY A 110 -0.10 4.53 13.19
C GLY A 110 0.23 4.01 11.81
N VAL A 111 0.47 4.93 10.89
CA VAL A 111 0.98 4.64 9.54
C VAL A 111 2.50 4.76 9.56
N PHE A 112 3.18 3.83 8.91
CA PHE A 112 4.62 3.83 8.74
C PHE A 112 4.99 3.30 7.36
N MET A 113 6.18 3.66 6.89
CA MET A 113 6.70 3.21 5.60
C MET A 113 7.46 1.90 5.79
N ILE A 114 7.05 0.86 5.08
CA ILE A 114 7.71 -0.46 5.03
C ILE A 114 8.79 -0.45 3.95
N GLY A 115 8.52 0.19 2.83
CA GLY A 115 9.48 0.36 1.75
C GLY A 115 9.01 1.39 0.74
N ILE A 116 9.89 1.74 -0.19
CA ILE A 116 9.58 2.70 -1.23
C ILE A 116 10.34 2.36 -2.51
N TYR A 117 9.63 2.31 -3.63
CA TYR A 117 10.21 2.21 -4.96
C TYR A 117 10.21 3.58 -5.65
N GLU A 118 11.28 3.87 -6.38
CA GLU A 118 11.44 5.02 -7.27
C GLU A 118 11.88 4.56 -8.65
N GLY A 119 11.22 5.02 -9.71
CA GLY A 119 11.62 4.73 -11.08
C GLY A 119 11.02 5.71 -12.09
N ASN A 120 11.48 5.65 -13.33
CA ASN A 120 10.91 6.44 -14.43
C ASN A 120 9.57 5.88 -14.95
N THR A 121 9.17 4.72 -14.46
CA THR A 121 7.90 4.05 -14.74
C THR A 121 7.39 3.39 -13.47
N LYS A 122 6.14 2.91 -13.47
CA LYS A 122 5.69 1.99 -12.41
C LYS A 122 6.58 0.73 -12.34
N PRO A 123 6.65 0.03 -11.19
CA PRO A 123 7.37 -1.23 -11.08
C PRO A 123 6.95 -2.20 -12.18
N ALA A 124 7.93 -2.78 -12.88
CA ALA A 124 7.65 -3.81 -13.89
C ALA A 124 7.16 -5.13 -13.26
N GLN A 125 7.56 -5.39 -12.00
CA GLN A 125 7.18 -6.57 -11.23
C GLN A 125 6.77 -6.14 -9.82
N PHE A 126 5.47 -6.12 -9.54
CA PHE A 126 4.94 -5.77 -8.22
C PHE A 126 5.28 -6.80 -7.14
N ASN A 127 5.53 -8.05 -7.55
CA ASN A 127 6.07 -9.07 -6.65
C ASN A 127 7.43 -8.67 -6.07
N GLU A 128 8.29 -7.97 -6.82
CA GLU A 128 9.63 -7.64 -6.35
C GLU A 128 9.66 -6.56 -5.27
N ILE A 129 8.75 -5.57 -5.34
CA ILE A 129 8.59 -4.54 -4.31
C ILE A 129 7.82 -5.05 -3.08
N SER A 130 7.06 -6.13 -3.24
CA SER A 130 6.27 -6.75 -2.16
C SER A 130 7.00 -7.92 -1.49
N ALA A 131 8.08 -8.42 -2.09
CA ALA A 131 8.73 -9.66 -1.68
C ALA A 131 9.23 -9.67 -0.23
N GLU A 132 9.94 -8.63 0.17
CA GLU A 132 10.50 -8.55 1.54
C GLU A 132 9.38 -8.38 2.56
N THR A 133 8.42 -7.48 2.30
CA THR A 133 7.22 -7.30 3.14
C THR A 133 6.44 -8.61 3.32
N VAL A 134 6.18 -9.34 2.23
CA VAL A 134 5.45 -10.61 2.29
C VAL A 134 6.27 -11.69 2.99
N SER A 135 7.58 -11.72 2.79
CA SER A 135 8.48 -12.62 3.54
C SER A 135 8.42 -12.35 5.03
N GLU A 136 8.44 -11.08 5.46
CA GLU A 136 8.34 -10.71 6.88
C GLU A 136 6.96 -11.08 7.48
N ILE A 137 5.88 -10.91 6.72
CA ILE A 137 4.53 -11.32 7.18
C ILE A 137 4.46 -12.83 7.32
N LYS A 138 4.97 -13.57 6.34
CA LYS A 138 5.03 -15.02 6.37
C LYS A 138 5.85 -15.50 7.57
N GLU A 139 7.01 -14.89 7.79
CA GLU A 139 7.86 -15.14 8.96
C GLU A 139 7.07 -15.00 10.27
N MET A 140 6.35 -13.89 10.46
CA MET A 140 5.54 -13.63 11.65
C MET A 140 4.29 -14.51 11.76
N THR A 141 3.85 -15.11 10.64
CA THR A 141 2.71 -16.04 10.63
C THR A 141 3.18 -17.46 10.98
N ASP A 142 4.30 -17.89 10.41
CA ASP A 142 4.82 -19.26 10.52
C ASP A 142 5.61 -19.49 11.82
N MET A 143 6.43 -18.52 12.26
CA MET A 143 7.21 -18.62 13.50
C MET A 143 6.41 -18.24 14.76
N GLY A 144 5.16 -17.82 14.58
CA GLY A 144 4.29 -17.38 15.66
C GLY A 144 4.47 -15.91 16.04
N PRO A 145 3.84 -15.49 17.16
CA PRO A 145 3.66 -14.09 17.50
C PRO A 145 4.99 -13.35 17.69
N LEU A 146 4.99 -12.07 17.33
CA LEU A 146 6.13 -11.17 17.48
C LEU A 146 6.48 -11.02 18.96
N SER A 147 7.71 -11.39 19.33
CA SER A 147 8.27 -11.11 20.65
C SER A 147 8.58 -9.62 20.77
N VAL A 148 8.02 -8.99 21.79
CA VAL A 148 8.12 -7.55 22.07
C VAL A 148 8.63 -7.34 23.51
N LYS A 149 8.93 -6.10 23.88
CA LYS A 149 9.28 -5.75 25.28
C LYS A 149 8.28 -6.31 26.30
N PHE A 150 8.79 -6.50 27.52
CA PHE A 150 8.03 -7.04 28.66
C PHE A 150 7.59 -8.51 28.50
N ASN A 151 8.33 -9.31 27.71
CA ASN A 151 8.03 -10.72 27.42
C ASN A 151 6.60 -10.94 26.90
N LYS A 152 6.04 -9.95 26.19
CA LYS A 152 4.74 -10.09 25.53
C LYS A 152 4.95 -10.66 24.13
N TYR A 153 3.91 -11.33 23.64
CA TYR A 153 3.88 -11.95 22.32
C TYR A 153 2.62 -11.46 21.60
N ILE A 154 2.79 -10.87 20.43
CA ILE A 154 1.69 -10.25 19.70
C ILE A 154 1.54 -10.90 18.33
N ALA A 155 0.38 -11.50 18.08
CA ALA A 155 0.03 -12.02 16.78
C ALA A 155 -0.21 -10.85 15.80
N ILE A 156 0.38 -10.94 14.61
CA ILE A 156 0.16 -9.97 13.54
C ILE A 156 -0.75 -10.62 12.50
N LYS A 157 -1.88 -9.97 12.19
CA LYS A 157 -2.83 -10.44 11.20
C LYS A 157 -2.94 -9.44 10.07
N LEU A 158 -2.46 -9.80 8.87
CA LEU A 158 -2.74 -9.05 7.66
C LEU A 158 -4.25 -9.10 7.39
N THR A 159 -4.91 -7.97 7.51
CA THR A 159 -6.38 -7.86 7.43
C THR A 159 -6.81 -7.27 6.10
N GLU A 160 -6.12 -6.23 5.62
CA GLU A 160 -6.43 -5.60 4.34
C GLU A 160 -5.16 -5.16 3.59
N VAL A 161 -5.20 -5.29 2.27
CA VAL A 161 -4.26 -4.70 1.31
C VAL A 161 -5.03 -3.69 0.46
N ILE A 162 -4.90 -2.42 0.84
CA ILE A 162 -5.61 -1.28 0.26
C ILE A 162 -4.82 -0.74 -0.92
N CYS A 163 -5.43 -0.80 -2.10
CA CYS A 163 -4.90 -0.21 -3.33
C CYS A 163 -6.04 0.45 -4.11
N ASP A 164 -5.71 1.44 -4.93
CA ASP A 164 -6.62 1.93 -5.98
C ASP A 164 -6.87 0.82 -7.02
N ALA A 165 -7.79 1.03 -7.97
CA ALA A 165 -8.14 -0.03 -8.91
C ALA A 165 -6.95 -0.48 -9.81
N PRO A 166 -6.19 0.43 -10.47
CA PRO A 166 -4.98 0.05 -11.21
C PRO A 166 -3.91 -0.66 -10.37
N ALA A 167 -3.53 -0.12 -9.21
CA ALA A 167 -2.53 -0.71 -8.33
C ALA A 167 -3.00 -2.06 -7.78
N ARG A 168 -4.30 -2.21 -7.47
CA ARG A 168 -4.87 -3.49 -7.04
C ARG A 168 -4.69 -4.56 -8.11
N SER A 169 -4.97 -4.23 -9.37
CA SER A 169 -4.78 -5.17 -10.49
C SER A 169 -3.31 -5.55 -10.65
N ASP A 170 -2.40 -4.58 -10.57
CA ASP A 170 -0.96 -4.81 -10.68
C ASP A 170 -0.42 -5.68 -9.52
N VAL A 171 -0.80 -5.38 -8.27
CA VAL A 171 -0.39 -6.14 -7.07
C VAL A 171 -0.95 -7.57 -7.08
N ARG A 172 -2.19 -7.75 -7.55
CA ARG A 172 -2.86 -9.06 -7.63
C ARG A 172 -2.56 -9.83 -8.92
N TYR A 173 -1.82 -9.22 -9.86
CA TYR A 173 -1.57 -9.80 -11.19
C TYR A 173 -2.88 -10.19 -11.90
N THR A 174 -3.84 -9.26 -11.92
CA THR A 174 -5.09 -9.40 -12.68
C THR A 174 -5.16 -8.38 -13.80
N VAL A 175 -6.00 -8.65 -14.78
CA VAL A 175 -6.33 -7.65 -15.80
C VAL A 175 -6.92 -6.40 -15.14
N ASN A 176 -6.57 -5.23 -15.69
CA ASN A 176 -7.04 -3.95 -15.19
C ASN A 176 -8.58 -3.84 -15.25
N HIS A 177 -9.19 -2.91 -14.52
CA HIS A 177 -10.63 -2.65 -14.50
C HIS A 177 -11.24 -2.37 -15.89
N ASN A 178 -10.42 -1.92 -16.86
CA ASN A 178 -10.79 -1.75 -18.28
C ASN A 178 -10.58 -3.01 -19.14
N GLY A 179 -10.24 -4.14 -18.54
CA GLY A 179 -10.08 -5.42 -19.23
C GLY A 179 -11.44 -6.09 -19.47
N LYS A 180 -11.51 -6.97 -20.48
CA LYS A 180 -12.71 -7.78 -20.75
C LYS A 180 -13.12 -8.61 -19.53
N ALA A 181 -12.18 -9.14 -18.77
CA ALA A 181 -12.44 -9.84 -17.51
C ALA A 181 -12.00 -9.01 -16.28
N GLY A 182 -12.08 -7.68 -16.35
CA GLY A 182 -11.61 -6.76 -15.30
C GLY A 182 -12.48 -6.65 -14.05
N CYS A 183 -13.58 -7.41 -13.96
CA CYS A 183 -14.37 -7.42 -12.74
C CYS A 183 -13.60 -8.16 -11.63
N ASP A 184 -13.28 -7.44 -10.56
CA ASP A 184 -12.56 -7.96 -9.39
C ASP A 184 -13.41 -8.90 -8.52
N ARG A 185 -14.73 -8.87 -8.66
CA ARG A 185 -15.67 -9.57 -7.75
C ARG A 185 -16.42 -10.71 -8.41
N CYS A 186 -16.65 -10.66 -9.72
CA CYS A 186 -17.51 -11.62 -10.41
C CYS A 186 -16.83 -12.18 -11.65
N VAL A 187 -17.17 -13.42 -12.00
CA VAL A 187 -16.81 -14.06 -13.27
C VAL A 187 -17.73 -13.53 -14.37
N VAL A 188 -17.37 -12.39 -14.96
CA VAL A 188 -18.15 -11.74 -16.02
C VAL A 188 -17.23 -11.20 -17.10
N ASN A 189 -17.70 -11.28 -18.35
CA ASN A 189 -17.07 -10.62 -19.49
C ASN A 189 -17.71 -9.25 -19.71
N GLY A 190 -16.94 -8.20 -19.52
CA GLY A 190 -17.29 -6.85 -19.93
C GLY A 190 -17.34 -6.70 -21.44
N ARG A 191 -18.08 -5.69 -21.89
CA ARG A 191 -18.20 -5.28 -23.29
C ARG A 191 -17.90 -3.78 -23.42
N ARG A 192 -17.47 -3.35 -24.61
CA ARG A 192 -17.32 -1.91 -24.89
C ARG A 192 -18.65 -1.32 -25.31
N LEU A 193 -19.01 -0.20 -24.69
CA LEU A 193 -20.12 0.66 -25.07
C LEU A 193 -19.61 2.10 -25.07
N ASP A 194 -19.75 2.82 -26.18
CA ASP A 194 -19.34 4.22 -26.32
C ASP A 194 -17.90 4.50 -25.85
N GLY A 195 -16.97 3.59 -26.21
CA GLY A 195 -15.55 3.69 -25.84
C GLY A 195 -15.23 3.32 -24.38
N LYS A 196 -16.24 3.10 -23.53
CA LYS A 196 -16.10 2.70 -22.13
C LYS A 196 -16.27 1.19 -21.98
N MET A 197 -15.58 0.62 -21.00
CA MET A 197 -15.77 -0.78 -20.61
C MET A 197 -16.91 -0.87 -19.60
N ILE A 198 -17.90 -1.71 -19.91
CA ILE A 198 -19.05 -1.94 -19.03
C ILE A 198 -19.18 -3.43 -18.71
N PHE A 199 -19.59 -3.73 -17.48
CA PHE A 199 -20.02 -5.06 -17.06
C PHE A 199 -21.54 -5.02 -17.01
N PRO A 200 -22.25 -5.81 -17.84
CA PRO A 200 -23.71 -5.82 -17.83
C PRO A 200 -24.26 -6.20 -16.46
N ASN A 201 -25.43 -5.67 -16.11
CA ASN A 201 -26.14 -6.15 -14.94
C ASN A 201 -26.64 -7.59 -15.21
N GLY A 202 -26.53 -8.43 -14.19
CA GLY A 202 -26.93 -9.83 -14.26
C GLY A 202 -26.50 -10.60 -13.02
N GLU A 203 -26.91 -11.86 -12.95
CA GLU A 203 -26.44 -12.79 -11.93
C GLU A 203 -25.17 -13.47 -12.44
N TYR A 204 -24.06 -13.27 -11.70
CA TYR A 204 -22.77 -13.83 -12.05
C TYR A 204 -22.18 -14.56 -10.84
N THR A 205 -21.40 -15.59 -11.12
CA THR A 205 -20.64 -16.29 -10.09
C THR A 205 -19.65 -15.34 -9.44
N LEU A 206 -19.70 -15.24 -8.11
CA LEU A 206 -18.71 -14.49 -7.33
C LEU A 206 -17.36 -15.19 -7.37
N ARG A 207 -16.30 -14.40 -7.41
CA ARG A 207 -14.94 -14.91 -7.21
C ARG A 207 -14.77 -15.30 -5.75
N THR A 208 -14.18 -16.46 -5.55
CA THR A 208 -13.72 -16.98 -4.26
C THR A 208 -12.20 -17.03 -4.25
N ASP A 209 -11.59 -17.07 -3.06
CA ASP A 209 -10.14 -17.30 -2.92
C ASP A 209 -9.66 -18.52 -3.71
N HIS A 210 -10.40 -19.62 -3.63
CA HIS A 210 -10.14 -20.83 -4.42
C HIS A 210 -10.16 -20.53 -5.93
N SER A 211 -11.23 -19.91 -6.46
CA SER A 211 -11.31 -19.62 -7.90
C SER A 211 -10.17 -18.71 -8.39
N PHE A 212 -9.68 -17.83 -7.51
CA PHE A 212 -8.58 -16.92 -7.79
C PHE A 212 -7.24 -17.66 -7.85
N ARG A 213 -6.91 -18.44 -6.81
CA ARG A 213 -5.64 -19.18 -6.70
C ARG A 213 -5.48 -20.25 -7.78
N TYR A 214 -6.58 -20.90 -8.15
CA TYR A 214 -6.61 -21.86 -9.26
C TYR A 214 -6.81 -21.20 -10.63
N GLN A 215 -6.91 -19.87 -10.68
CA GLN A 215 -7.07 -19.06 -11.89
C GLN A 215 -8.15 -19.58 -12.84
N THR A 216 -9.31 -19.96 -12.30
CA THR A 216 -10.36 -20.67 -13.05
C THR A 216 -10.89 -19.87 -14.25
N GLN A 217 -10.79 -18.53 -14.21
CA GLN A 217 -11.01 -17.67 -15.37
C GLN A 217 -9.67 -17.12 -15.87
N TYR A 218 -8.96 -17.90 -16.69
CA TYR A 218 -7.60 -17.57 -17.15
C TYR A 218 -7.44 -16.14 -17.70
N ILE A 219 -8.43 -15.61 -18.46
CA ILE A 219 -8.39 -14.25 -19.01
C ILE A 219 -8.48 -13.12 -17.98
N HIS A 220 -8.74 -13.43 -16.70
CA HIS A 220 -8.72 -12.46 -15.61
C HIS A 220 -7.31 -12.31 -15.02
N HIS A 221 -6.44 -13.30 -15.18
CA HIS A 221 -5.15 -13.39 -14.52
C HIS A 221 -4.00 -13.12 -15.51
N GLU A 222 -3.02 -12.34 -15.06
CA GLU A 222 -1.79 -11.99 -15.78
C GLU A 222 -0.55 -12.65 -15.12
N GLY A 223 -0.75 -13.43 -14.06
CA GLY A 223 0.32 -14.10 -13.31
C GLY A 223 -0.13 -14.45 -11.89
N HIS A 224 0.83 -14.80 -11.04
CA HIS A 224 0.59 -15.05 -9.62
C HIS A 224 1.14 -13.93 -8.76
N SER A 225 0.32 -13.47 -7.83
CA SER A 225 0.72 -12.51 -6.81
C SER A 225 1.50 -13.22 -5.70
N ILE A 226 2.59 -12.61 -5.24
CA ILE A 226 3.36 -13.13 -4.10
C ILE A 226 2.52 -13.18 -2.81
N PHE A 227 1.44 -12.40 -2.73
CA PHE A 227 0.46 -12.46 -1.64
C PHE A 227 -0.30 -13.79 -1.58
N GLU A 228 -0.38 -14.55 -2.70
CA GLU A 228 -0.92 -15.91 -2.70
C GLU A 228 -0.07 -16.87 -1.84
N SER A 229 1.17 -16.52 -1.50
CA SER A 229 1.98 -17.34 -0.58
C SER A 229 1.57 -17.23 0.90
N LEU A 230 0.69 -16.28 1.23
CA LEU A 230 0.17 -16.07 2.58
C LEU A 230 -1.17 -16.81 2.77
N PRO A 231 -1.51 -17.21 4.01
CA PRO A 231 -2.81 -17.81 4.34
C PRO A 231 -3.91 -16.75 4.47
N ILE A 232 -4.12 -15.97 3.40
CA ILE A 232 -5.13 -14.92 3.29
C ILE A 232 -6.11 -15.21 2.16
N ASP A 233 -7.31 -14.63 2.24
CA ASP A 233 -8.30 -14.69 1.16
C ASP A 233 -7.98 -13.59 0.12
N MET A 234 -7.64 -13.99 -1.10
CA MET A 234 -7.24 -13.09 -2.19
C MET A 234 -8.38 -12.22 -2.74
N ILE A 235 -9.60 -12.40 -2.28
CA ILE A 235 -10.78 -11.59 -2.61
C ILE A 235 -11.10 -10.64 -1.45
N SER A 236 -11.29 -11.13 -0.23
CA SER A 236 -11.73 -10.29 0.90
C SER A 236 -10.61 -9.42 1.48
N THR A 237 -9.36 -9.90 1.45
CA THR A 237 -8.20 -9.14 1.95
C THR A 237 -7.86 -7.95 1.04
N PHE A 238 -8.34 -7.95 -0.20
CA PHE A 238 -8.19 -6.83 -1.14
C PHE A 238 -9.53 -6.10 -1.30
N PRO A 239 -9.88 -5.17 -0.40
CA PRO A 239 -11.13 -4.43 -0.48
C PRO A 239 -11.19 -3.55 -1.75
N LEU A 240 -12.42 -3.22 -2.17
CA LEU A 240 -12.61 -2.17 -3.17
C LEU A 240 -12.56 -0.83 -2.45
N ASP A 241 -11.64 0.06 -2.83
CA ASP A 241 -11.59 1.41 -2.26
C ASP A 241 -12.84 2.22 -2.66
N PRO A 242 -13.70 2.61 -1.69
CA PRO A 242 -14.88 3.41 -1.97
C PRO A 242 -14.55 4.80 -2.52
N MET A 243 -13.35 5.35 -2.22
CA MET A 243 -12.97 6.68 -2.68
C MET A 243 -12.97 6.76 -4.21
N HIS A 244 -12.34 5.79 -4.86
CA HIS A 244 -12.24 5.76 -6.32
C HIS A 244 -13.54 5.28 -6.98
N MET A 245 -14.20 4.28 -6.41
CA MET A 245 -15.40 3.68 -7.01
C MET A 245 -16.65 4.54 -6.82
N VAL A 246 -16.86 5.06 -5.61
CA VAL A 246 -18.07 5.78 -5.24
C VAL A 246 -17.84 7.27 -5.35
N TYR A 247 -16.90 7.85 -4.60
CA TYR A 247 -16.80 9.31 -4.50
C TYR A 247 -16.24 9.96 -5.76
N LEU A 248 -15.08 9.51 -6.24
CA LEU A 248 -14.45 10.04 -7.46
C LEU A 248 -15.01 9.44 -8.75
N GLY A 249 -15.64 8.27 -8.67
CA GLY A 249 -16.30 7.59 -9.78
C GLY A 249 -17.76 8.03 -9.92
N VAL A 250 -18.66 7.32 -9.25
CA VAL A 250 -20.11 7.52 -9.41
C VAL A 250 -20.58 8.91 -8.99
N THR A 251 -20.20 9.38 -7.80
CA THR A 251 -20.67 10.67 -7.27
C THR A 251 -20.19 11.82 -8.14
N LYS A 252 -18.95 11.77 -8.65
CA LYS A 252 -18.44 12.78 -9.58
C LYS A 252 -19.25 12.84 -10.87
N GLU A 253 -19.57 11.69 -11.48
CA GLU A 253 -20.39 11.64 -12.70
C GLU A 253 -21.83 12.13 -12.46
N LEU A 254 -22.40 11.83 -11.29
CA LEU A 254 -23.74 12.30 -10.94
C LEU A 254 -23.80 13.80 -10.67
N VAL A 255 -22.75 14.40 -10.11
CA VAL A 255 -22.73 15.81 -9.68
C VAL A 255 -22.22 16.75 -10.79
N THR A 256 -21.33 16.30 -11.68
CA THR A 256 -20.80 17.14 -12.78
C THR A 256 -21.90 17.86 -13.58
N PRO A 257 -22.99 17.18 -14.02
CA PRO A 257 -24.06 17.83 -14.78
C PRO A 257 -24.89 18.86 -13.99
N TRP A 258 -24.78 18.89 -12.66
CA TRP A 258 -25.49 19.87 -11.82
C TRP A 258 -24.65 21.12 -11.55
N ILE A 259 -23.33 21.03 -11.71
CA ILE A 259 -22.39 22.14 -11.52
C ILE A 259 -22.16 22.89 -12.84
N GLU A 260 -22.27 22.20 -13.97
CA GLU A 260 -22.21 22.78 -15.33
C GLU A 260 -23.55 23.40 -15.77
#